data_AF-K1SMB5-F1
#
_entry.id   AF-K1SMB5-F1
#
_cell.length_a   1.000
_cell.length_b   1.000
_cell.length_c   1.000
_cell.angle_alpha   90.00
_cell.angle_beta   90.00
_cell.angle_gamma   90.00
#
_symmetry.space_group_name_H-M   'P 1'
#
loop_
_entity.id
_entity.type
_entity.pdbx_description
1 polymer ?
#
loop_
_entity_poly.entity_id
_entity_poly.type
_entity_poly.pdbx_seq_one_letter_code
_entity_poly.pdbx_strand_id
1 'polypeptide(L)' 'MKDGFIKVAAATPEIKVADCKHNAKQIISLAKELAKKDVKLAVFPELCITGYTCQDL' A
#
# COMPACT_ATOMS: atom_id res chain seq x y z
N MET A 1 -12.23 -16.46 -11.20
CA MET A 1 -12.66 -16.77 -9.82
C MET A 1 -13.25 -18.16 -9.84
N LYS A 2 -12.78 -19.06 -8.98
CA LYS A 2 -13.37 -20.38 -8.77
C LYS A 2 -13.93 -20.37 -7.35
N ASP A 3 -15.17 -20.82 -7.17
CA ASP A 3 -15.81 -20.98 -5.85
C ASP A 3 -16.14 -19.67 -5.08
N GLY A 4 -16.06 -18.50 -5.72
CA GLY A 4 -16.48 -17.22 -5.14
C GLY A 4 -15.50 -16.58 -4.15
N PHE A 5 -14.36 -17.20 -3.85
CA PHE A 5 -13.34 -16.60 -2.98
C PHE A 5 -12.58 -15.46 -3.65
N ILE A 6 -12.28 -14.42 -2.88
CA ILE A 6 -11.44 -13.28 -3.28
C ILE A 6 -10.21 -13.24 -2.37
N LYS A 7 -9.02 -13.31 -2.97
CA LYS A 7 -7.76 -13.14 -2.24
C LYS A 7 -7.52 -11.65 -2.01
N VAL A 8 -7.46 -11.24 -0.74
CA VAL A 8 -7.22 -9.86 -0.31
C VAL A 8 -5.93 -9.76 0.51
N ALA A 9 -5.37 -8.55 0.64
CA ALA A 9 -4.18 -8.29 1.45
C ALA A 9 -4.27 -6.96 2.20
N ALA A 10 -3.58 -6.89 3.33
CA ALA A 10 -3.20 -5.65 3.99
C ALA A 10 -1.67 -5.55 3.97
N ALA A 11 -1.13 -4.43 3.49
CA ALA A 11 0.30 -4.24 3.34
C ALA A 11 0.75 -2.89 3.91
N THR A 12 1.87 -2.88 4.62
CA THR A 12 2.47 -1.66 5.17
C THR A 12 3.74 -1.32 4.40
N PRO A 13 3.80 -0.17 3.70
CA PRO A 13 5.04 0.32 3.10
C PRO A 13 5.97 0.87 4.18
N GLU A 14 7.28 0.91 3.89
CA GLU A 14 8.16 1.82 4.62
C GLU A 14 7.77 3.27 4.30
N ILE A 15 7.62 4.10 5.32
CA ILE A 15 7.19 5.49 5.19
C ILE A 15 8.31 6.43 5.58
N LYS A 16 8.47 7.49 4.78
CA LYS A 16 9.23 8.68 5.13
C LYS A 16 8.26 9.85 5.22
N VAL A 17 8.17 10.46 6.39
CA VAL A 17 7.29 11.62 6.65
C VAL A 17 7.60 12.72 5.63
N ALA A 18 6.55 13.23 4.98
CA ALA A 18 6.57 14.26 3.95
C ALA A 18 7.24 13.92 2.60
N ASP A 19 7.82 12.74 2.42
CA ASP A 19 8.38 12.31 1.12
C ASP A 19 7.35 11.50 0.31
N CYS A 20 6.41 12.23 -0.32
CA CYS A 20 5.35 11.62 -1.12
C CYS A 20 5.89 10.77 -2.30
N LYS A 21 7.05 11.12 -2.85
CA LYS A 21 7.63 10.38 -3.99
C LYS A 21 8.22 9.05 -3.52
N HIS A 22 8.90 9.03 -2.38
CA HIS A 22 9.38 7.77 -1.79
C HIS A 22 8.20 6.87 -1.41
N ASN A 23 7.23 7.41 -0.69
CA ASN A 23 6.08 6.64 -0.19
C ASN A 23 5.25 6.05 -1.34
N ALA A 24 4.97 6.83 -2.39
CA ALA A 24 4.29 6.34 -3.58
C ALA A 24 5.06 5.21 -4.27
N LYS A 25 6.40 5.29 -4.36
CA LYS A 25 7.22 4.20 -4.93
C LYS A 25 7.11 2.92 -4.10
N GLN A 26 7.09 3.01 -2.77
CA GLN A 26 6.92 1.85 -1.89
C GLN A 26 5.54 1.19 -2.07
N ILE A 27 4.48 2.01 -2.09
CA ILE A 27 3.11 1.53 -2.35
C ILE A 27 3.02 0.83 -3.70
N ILE A 28 3.57 1.43 -4.77
CA ILE A 28 3.57 0.85 -6.12
C ILE A 28 4.35 -0.46 -6.16
N SER A 29 5.50 -0.55 -5.49
CA SER A 29 6.29 -1.78 -5.43
C SER A 29 5.51 -2.91 -4.78
N LEU A 30 4.92 -2.67 -3.60
CA LEU A 30 4.08 -3.64 -2.90
C LEU A 30 2.85 -4.03 -3.73
N ALA A 31 2.16 -3.07 -4.35
CA ALA A 31 1.01 -3.36 -5.21
C ALA A 31 1.38 -4.30 -6.37
N LYS A 32 2.56 -4.11 -7.00
CA LYS A 32 3.07 -5.00 -8.05
C LYS A 32 3.39 -6.39 -7.52
N GLU A 33 3.95 -6.51 -6.33
CA GLU A 33 4.22 -7.81 -5.69
C GLU A 33 2.93 -8.56 -5.33
N LEU A 34 1.93 -7.84 -4.80
CA LEU A 34 0.62 -8.41 -4.47
C LEU A 34 -0.13 -8.86 -5.72
N ALA A 35 -0.04 -8.10 -6.82
CA ALA A 35 -0.58 -8.50 -8.11
C ALA A 35 0.04 -9.81 -8.61
N LYS A 36 1.38 -9.99 -8.49
CA LYS A 36 2.06 -11.26 -8.80
C LYS A 36 1.62 -12.43 -7.91
N LYS A 37 1.04 -12.16 -6.74
CA LYS A 37 0.51 -13.16 -5.79
C LYS A 37 -1.00 -13.42 -5.97
N ASP A 38 -1.61 -12.92 -7.04
CA ASP A 38 -3.04 -13.01 -7.34
C ASP A 38 -3.97 -12.31 -6.33
N VAL A 39 -3.46 -11.33 -5.59
CA VAL A 39 -4.31 -10.49 -4.73
C VAL A 39 -5.19 -9.60 -5.60
N LYS A 40 -6.49 -9.53 -5.27
CA LYS A 40 -7.49 -8.77 -6.02
C LYS A 40 -7.87 -7.46 -5.34
N LEU A 41 -7.61 -7.33 -4.04
CA LEU A 41 -7.79 -6.10 -3.28
C LEU A 41 -6.68 -5.98 -2.23
N ALA A 42 -6.05 -4.82 -2.17
CA ALA A 42 -5.03 -4.49 -1.18
C ALA A 42 -5.42 -3.21 -0.45
N VAL A 43 -5.24 -3.19 0.86
CA VAL A 43 -5.36 -1.98 1.69
C VAL A 43 -4.01 -1.55 2.23
N PHE A 44 -3.86 -0.25 2.43
CA PHE A 44 -2.66 0.40 2.96
C PHE A 44 -3.03 1.28 4.16
N PRO A 45 -2.06 1.65 5.01
CA PRO A 45 -2.31 2.50 6.18
C PRO A 45 -2.86 3.89 5.80
N GLU A 46 -3.51 4.52 6.78
CA GLU A 46 -3.99 5.90 6.69
C GLU A 46 -2.86 6.87 6.34
N LEU A 47 -3.16 7.83 5.46
CA LEU A 47 -2.25 8.88 5.01
C LEU A 47 -0.87 8.38 4.53
N CYS A 48 -0.76 7.11 4.08
CA CYS A 48 0.51 6.51 3.70
C CYS A 48 1.22 7.17 2.51
N ILE A 49 0.61 8.15 1.83
CA ILE A 49 1.30 8.98 0.82
C ILE A 49 2.14 10.07 1.50
N THR A 50 1.57 10.80 2.47
CA THR A 50 2.26 11.90 3.17
C THR A 50 3.01 11.41 4.40
N GLY A 51 2.49 10.39 5.07
CA GLY A 51 2.87 9.95 6.40
C GLY A 51 1.88 10.51 7.43
N TYR A 52 1.34 9.61 8.27
CA TYR A 52 0.34 9.98 9.29
C TYR A 52 0.86 11.01 10.31
N THR A 53 2.15 10.95 10.64
CA THR A 53 2.77 11.81 11.67
C THR A 53 3.31 13.13 11.12
N CYS A 54 2.78 13.65 10.01
CA CYS A 54 3.20 14.92 9.42
C CYS A 54 2.88 16.16 10.29
N GLN A 55 1.87 16.08 11.17
CA GLN A 55 1.40 17.24 11.96
C GLN A 55 1.15 18.46 11.05
N ASP A 56 1.66 19.64 11.40
CA ASP A 56 1.44 20.91 10.69
C ASP A 56 2.36 21.12 9.46
N LEU A 57 3.22 20.15 9.14
CA LEU A 57 4.14 20.23 7.99
C LEU A 57 3.41 20.18 6.65
#